data_AF-A0A919M8Y6-F1
#
_entry.id   AF-A0A919M8Y6-F1
#
_cell.length_a   1.000
_cell.length_b   1.000
_cell.length_c   1.000
_cell.angle_alpha   90.00
_cell.angle_beta   90.00
_cell.angle_gamma   90.00
#
_symmetry.space_group_name_H-M   'P 1'
#
loop_
_entity.id
_entity.type
_entity.pdbx_description
1 polymer ?
#
loop_
_entity_poly.entity_id
_entity_poly.type
_entity_poly.pdbx_seq_one_letter_code
_entity_poly.pdbx_strand_id
1 'polypeptide(L)' 'MTSDGVVSLVTATPADGFAVQRTQSAPTDMAVYFNETNHSFIIHAIWWNDAPFVEVSEIGS' A
#
# COMPACT_ATOMS: atom_id res chain seq x y z
N MET A 1 17.44 18.35 10.39
CA MET A 1 16.27 17.62 9.89
C MET A 1 16.78 16.40 9.15
N THR A 2 16.68 15.22 9.75
CA THR A 2 16.64 13.98 8.96
C THR A 2 15.42 14.11 8.06
N SER A 3 15.60 14.01 6.75
CA SER A 3 14.46 13.95 5.85
C SER A 3 13.75 12.63 6.14
N ASP A 4 12.51 12.67 6.59
CA ASP A 4 11.67 11.48 6.61
C ASP A 4 11.66 10.88 5.19
N GLY A 5 11.71 9.55 5.08
CA GLY A 5 11.69 8.89 3.78
C GLY A 5 10.33 9.06 3.10
N VAL A 6 10.32 9.11 1.78
CA VAL A 6 9.09 9.23 0.98
C VAL A 6 8.72 7.86 0.43
N VAL A 7 7.48 7.44 0.65
CA VAL A 7 6.91 6.25 0.04
C VAL A 7 6.24 6.64 -1.27
N SER A 8 6.56 5.94 -2.35
CA SER A 8 6.02 6.21 -3.69
C SER A 8 5.60 4.92 -4.37
N LEU A 9 4.42 4.92 -4.97
CA LEU A 9 3.98 3.84 -5.83
C LEU A 9 4.64 3.98 -7.20
N VAL A 10 5.52 3.03 -7.55
CA VAL A 10 6.14 2.97 -8.88
C VAL A 10 5.22 2.27 -9.88
N THR A 11 4.64 1.13 -9.48
CA THR A 11 3.68 0.37 -10.28
C THR A 11 2.81 -0.50 -9.39
N ALA A 12 1.59 -0.79 -9.83
CA ALA A 12 0.72 -1.82 -9.29
C ALA A 12 -0.06 -2.44 -10.45
N THR A 13 0.26 -3.69 -10.79
CA THR A 13 -0.40 -4.43 -11.87
C THR A 13 -1.30 -5.49 -11.23
N PRO A 14 -2.63 -5.33 -11.27
CA PRO A 14 -3.54 -6.34 -10.74
C PRO A 14 -3.63 -7.57 -11.65
N ALA A 15 -3.96 -8.72 -11.06
CA ALA A 15 -4.51 -9.83 -11.83
C ALA A 15 -5.93 -9.49 -12.34
N ASP A 16 -6.41 -10.22 -13.34
CA ASP A 16 -7.78 -10.06 -13.86
C ASP A 16 -8.81 -10.23 -12.73
N GLY A 17 -9.79 -9.34 -12.69
CA GLY A 17 -10.83 -9.33 -11.64
C GLY A 17 -10.52 -8.42 -10.44
N PHE A 18 -9.26 -8.01 -10.26
CA PHE A 18 -8.87 -7.04 -9.22
C PHE A 18 -8.83 -5.61 -9.75
N ALA A 19 -9.37 -4.68 -8.95
CA ALA A 19 -9.20 -3.24 -9.14
C ALA A 19 -8.14 -2.70 -8.18
N VAL A 20 -7.22 -1.87 -8.69
CA VAL A 20 -6.21 -1.20 -7.85
C VAL A 20 -6.68 0.17 -7.41
N GLN A 21 -6.54 0.46 -6.13
CA GLN A 21 -6.70 1.81 -5.58
C GLN A 21 -5.51 2.17 -4.71
N ARG A 22 -5.14 3.45 -4.69
CA ARG A 22 -4.08 3.98 -3.84
C ARG A 22 -4.64 5.07 -2.95
N THR A 23 -4.29 5.03 -1.68
CA THR A 23 -4.45 6.16 -0.75
C THR A 23 -3.09 6.53 -0.19
N GLN A 24 -2.87 7.82 0.03
CA GLN A 24 -1.66 8.31 0.66
C GLN A 24 -2.02 9.52 1.53
N SER A 25 -2.01 9.33 2.84
CA SER A 25 -2.38 10.35 3.83
C SER A 25 -1.25 11.36 4.06
N ALA A 26 0.00 10.89 3.93
CA ALA A 26 1.23 11.67 4.06
C ALA A 26 2.31 11.11 3.11
N PRO A 27 3.37 11.87 2.78
CA PRO A 27 4.50 11.35 1.99
C PRO A 27 5.11 10.07 2.55
N THR A 28 4.99 9.84 3.87
CA THR A 28 5.52 8.69 4.61
C THR A 28 4.52 7.55 4.78
N ASP A 29 3.26 7.67 4.35
CA ASP A 29 2.18 6.70 4.67
C ASP A 29 1.25 6.47 3.48
N MET A 30 1.38 5.29 2.85
CA MET A 30 0.64 4.89 1.66
C MET A 30 0.05 3.51 1.79
N ALA A 31 -1.21 3.35 1.39
CA ALA A 31 -1.85 2.04 1.21
C ALA A 31 -2.23 1.82 -0.27
N VAL A 32 -2.02 0.60 -0.74
CA VAL A 32 -2.45 0.13 -2.06
C VAL A 32 -3.39 -1.04 -1.87
N TYR A 33 -4.58 -0.93 -2.44
CA TYR A 33 -5.65 -1.90 -2.34
C TYR A 33 -5.77 -2.62 -3.67
N PHE A 34 -5.84 -3.94 -3.61
CA PHE A 34 -6.23 -4.80 -4.71
C PHE A 34 -7.56 -5.41 -4.31
N ASN A 35 -8.64 -4.91 -4.90
CA ASN A 35 -9.99 -5.29 -4.52
C ASN A 35 -10.63 -6.15 -5.61
N GLU A 36 -11.11 -7.32 -5.24
CA GLU A 36 -12.05 -8.10 -6.05
C GLU A 36 -13.38 -8.27 -5.29
N THR A 37 -14.34 -8.99 -5.87
CA THR A 37 -15.63 -9.19 -5.20
C THR A 37 -15.44 -10.11 -3.99
N ASN A 38 -15.76 -9.62 -2.79
CA ASN A 38 -15.64 -10.32 -1.50
C ASN A 38 -14.21 -10.70 -1.06
N HIS A 39 -13.18 -10.24 -1.77
CA HIS A 39 -11.79 -10.53 -1.40
C HIS A 39 -10.91 -9.33 -1.75
N SER A 40 -9.91 -9.05 -0.91
CA SER A 40 -9.03 -7.90 -1.09
C SER A 40 -7.67 -8.12 -0.46
N PHE A 41 -6.63 -7.60 -1.10
CA PHE A 41 -5.32 -7.43 -0.49
C PHE A 41 -5.02 -5.96 -0.27
N ILE A 42 -4.44 -5.65 0.88
CA ILE A 42 -3.98 -4.30 1.23
C ILE A 42 -2.49 -4.38 1.45
N ILE A 43 -1.72 -3.60 0.69
CA ILE A 43 -0.31 -3.37 0.93
C ILE A 43 -0.19 -2.01 1.61
N HIS A 44 0.10 -2.00 2.91
CA HIS A 44 0.33 -0.78 3.67
C HIS A 44 1.84 -0.54 3.82
N ALA A 45 2.35 0.52 3.22
CA ALA A 45 3.76 0.87 3.20
C ALA A 45 3.97 2.23 3.88
N ILE A 46 4.82 2.24 4.90
CA ILE A 46 5.13 3.44 5.67
C ILE A 46 6.64 3.62 5.83
N TRP A 47 7.07 4.86 6.03
CA TRP A 47 8.37 5.16 6.60
C TRP A 47 8.22 5.29 8.12
N TRP A 48 8.79 4.35 8.87
CA TRP A 48 8.65 4.29 10.32
C TRP A 48 9.97 3.89 11.00
N ASN A 49 10.34 4.61 12.07
CA ASN A 49 11.59 4.40 12.83
C ASN A 49 12.84 4.42 11.94
N ASP A 50 12.98 5.47 11.13
CA ASP A 50 14.10 5.66 10.20
C ASP A 50 14.32 4.50 9.20
N ALA A 51 13.27 3.72 8.93
CA ALA A 51 13.31 2.57 8.04
C ALA A 51 11.99 2.41 7.26
N PRO A 52 12.00 1.72 6.09
CA PRO A 52 10.78 1.31 5.43
C PRO A 52 10.12 0.15 6.19
N PHE A 53 8.80 0.21 6.32
CA PHE A 53 7.97 -0.88 6.84
C PHE A 53 6.83 -1.16 5.86
N VAL A 54 6.53 -2.44 5.62
CA VAL A 54 5.44 -2.88 4.76
C VAL A 54 4.70 -4.02 5.42
N GLU A 55 3.38 -3.94 5.43
CA GLU A 55 2.48 -5.01 5.84
C GLU A 55 1.54 -5.37 4.68
N VAL A 56 1.21 -6.66 4.58
CA VAL A 56 0.21 -7.15 3.64
C VAL A 56 -0.92 -7.80 4.43
N SER A 57 -2.13 -7.30 4.24
CA SER A 57 -3.34 -7.86 4.83
C SER A 57 -4.23 -8.44 3.74
N GLU A 58 -4.81 -9.60 4.02
CA GLU A 58 -5.83 -10.23 3.20
C GLU A 58 -7.17 -10.13 3.92
N ILE A 59 -8.21 -9.72 3.19
CA ILE A 59 -9.57 -9.57 3.72
C ILE A 59 -10.51 -10.37 2.83
N GLY A 60 -11.34 -11.22 3.43
CA GLY A 60 -12.24 -12.11 2.71
C GLY A 60 -11.58 -13.44 2.31
N SER A 61 -12.37 -14.33 1.70
CA SER A 61 -11.95 -15.68 1.24
C SER A 61 -12.95 -16.27 0.25
#